data_AF-U1R7N8-F1
#
_entry.id   AF-U1R7N8-F1
#
_cell.length_a   1.000
_cell.length_b   1.000
_cell.length_c   1.000
_cell.angle_alpha   90.00
_cell.angle_beta   90.00
_cell.angle_gamma   90.00
#
_symmetry.space_group_name_H-M   'P 1'
#
loop_
_entity.id
_entity.type
_entity.pdbx_description
1 polymer ?
#
loop_
_entity_poly.entity_id
_entity_poly.type
_entity_poly.pdbx_seq_one_letter_code
_entity_poly.pdbx_strand_id
1 'polypeptide(L)'
;MRILHTSDWHLGRTFHGRVLDDAHAAFADHLVELVTAESVDAVLVSGDVYDRAIPPNDAVALLDETLRRLTERTRVVLTPGNHDSARRLGFAADLMREGLIIRARTAGLDRGIILPDADGNDAAVVHALPYLDPDAAREILPTLLAERLGEETPTKHTAEEDQAGGKDGDAYSQPVQPERPRLPRSHEAVVSAALRLVAADLDRLRAGRSR
;
A
#
# COMPACT_ATOMS: atom_id res chain seq x y z
N MET A 1 -22.95 1.39 -8.96
CA MET A 1 -21.94 1.09 -7.94
C MET A 1 -21.67 2.34 -7.12
N ARG A 2 -21.63 2.23 -5.79
CA ARG A 2 -21.24 3.26 -4.84
C ARG A 2 -19.99 2.81 -4.07
N ILE A 3 -18.98 3.67 -4.07
CA ILE A 3 -17.73 3.44 -3.35
C ILE A 3 -17.60 4.51 -2.28
N LEU A 4 -17.34 4.09 -1.04
CA LEU A 4 -16.96 4.99 0.05
C LEU A 4 -15.45 4.95 0.20
N HIS A 5 -14.81 6.12 0.20
CA HIS A 5 -13.38 6.27 0.38
C HIS A 5 -13.07 7.04 1.66
N THR A 6 -12.17 6.50 2.48
CA THR A 6 -11.71 7.09 3.74
C THR A 6 -10.23 6.75 3.96
N SER A 7 -9.56 7.45 4.87
CA SER A 7 -8.15 7.28 5.23
C SER A 7 -7.88 7.92 6.60
N ASP A 8 -6.67 7.79 7.11
CA ASP A 8 -6.15 8.56 8.26
C ASP A 8 -6.96 8.38 9.54
N TRP A 9 -7.37 7.13 9.81
CA TRP A 9 -8.13 6.80 11.03
C TRP A 9 -7.31 6.99 12.29
N HIS A 10 -5.99 6.75 12.23
CA HIS A 10 -5.06 6.85 13.35
C HIS A 10 -5.58 6.23 14.65
N LEU A 11 -6.09 5.00 14.57
CA LEU A 11 -6.62 4.29 15.73
C LEU A 11 -5.56 4.18 16.84
N GLY A 12 -5.97 4.48 18.08
CA GLY A 12 -5.10 4.51 19.26
C GLY A 12 -4.33 5.81 19.46
N ARG A 13 -4.65 6.87 18.69
CA ARG A 13 -4.09 8.21 18.86
C ARG A 13 -4.48 8.84 20.19
N THR A 14 -3.53 9.57 20.77
CA THR A 14 -3.75 10.49 21.89
C THR A 14 -3.59 11.93 21.38
N PHE A 15 -4.52 12.80 21.73
CA PHE A 15 -4.49 14.22 21.37
C PHE A 15 -4.46 15.09 22.63
N HIS A 16 -3.38 15.86 22.82
CA HIS A 16 -3.13 16.66 24.02
C HIS A 16 -3.33 15.91 25.35
N GLY A 17 -2.85 14.66 25.41
CA GLY A 17 -2.95 13.81 26.60
C GLY A 17 -4.33 13.17 26.83
N ARG A 18 -5.26 13.29 25.86
CA ARG A 18 -6.57 12.63 25.89
C ARG A 18 -6.60 11.51 24.86
N VAL A 19 -7.01 10.32 25.27
CA VAL A 19 -7.28 9.20 24.35
C VAL A 19 -8.52 9.52 23.51
N LEU A 20 -8.55 9.03 22.27
CA LEU A 20 -9.64 9.28 21.32
C LEU A 20 -10.52 8.04 21.09
N ASP A 21 -10.41 7.03 21.96
CA ASP A 21 -11.01 5.71 21.76
C ASP A 21 -12.54 5.79 21.59
N ASP A 22 -13.24 6.59 22.41
CA ASP A 22 -14.69 6.82 22.28
C ASP A 22 -15.05 7.50 20.95
N ALA A 23 -14.22 8.43 20.48
CA ALA A 23 -14.44 9.11 19.21
C ALA A 23 -14.20 8.17 18.02
N HIS A 24 -13.17 7.31 18.09
CA HIS A 24 -12.92 6.29 17.09
C HIS A 24 -14.05 5.23 17.05
N ALA A 25 -14.58 4.83 18.21
CA ALA A 25 -15.72 3.92 18.30
C ALA A 25 -16.98 4.54 17.66
N ALA A 26 -17.28 5.81 17.99
CA ALA A 26 -18.39 6.54 17.38
C ALA A 26 -18.23 6.70 15.86
N PHE A 27 -17.00 6.95 15.39
CA PHE A 27 -16.70 6.97 13.96
C PHE A 27 -16.92 5.60 13.30
N ALA A 28 -16.45 4.51 13.91
CA ALA A 28 -16.63 3.17 13.40
C ALA A 28 -18.12 2.79 13.30
N ASP A 29 -18.91 3.14 14.32
CA ASP A 29 -20.37 2.96 14.31
C ASP A 29 -21.02 3.74 13.16
N HIS A 30 -20.70 5.02 13.05
CA HIS A 30 -21.21 5.88 11.99
C HIS A 30 -20.84 5.36 10.60
N LEU A 31 -19.61 4.89 10.40
CA LEU A 31 -19.15 4.34 9.13
C LEU A 31 -19.97 3.10 8.73
N VAL A 32 -20.21 2.18 9.66
CA VAL A 32 -21.00 0.97 9.40
C VAL A 32 -22.47 1.32 9.11
N GLU A 33 -23.05 2.26 9.85
CA GLU A 33 -24.40 2.76 9.61
C GLU A 33 -24.52 3.41 8.22
N LEU A 34 -23.57 4.27 7.87
CA LEU A 34 -23.55 4.96 6.57
C LEU A 34 -23.42 3.98 5.40
N VAL A 35 -22.53 2.99 5.51
CA VAL A 35 -22.37 1.93 4.51
C VAL A 35 -23.70 1.19 4.27
N THR A 36 -24.45 0.95 5.33
CA THR A 36 -25.76 0.28 5.26
C THR A 36 -26.82 1.19 4.65
N ALA A 37 -26.92 2.43 5.12
CA ALA A 37 -27.94 3.38 4.69
C ALA A 37 -27.83 3.77 3.21
N GLU A 38 -26.60 3.91 2.72
CA GLU A 38 -26.32 4.34 1.34
C GLU A 38 -26.15 3.16 0.37
N SER A 39 -26.28 1.92 0.84
CA SER A 39 -26.01 0.70 0.06
C SER A 39 -24.65 0.77 -0.64
N VAL A 40 -23.59 0.97 0.14
CA VAL A 40 -22.21 1.07 -0.38
C VAL A 40 -21.72 -0.31 -0.84
N ASP A 41 -21.23 -0.40 -2.08
CA ASP A 41 -20.74 -1.66 -2.69
C ASP A 41 -19.29 -1.99 -2.35
N ALA A 42 -18.47 -0.97 -2.03
CA ALA A 42 -17.12 -1.14 -1.53
C ALA A 42 -16.65 0.04 -0.65
N VAL A 43 -15.89 -0.27 0.39
CA VAL A 43 -15.17 0.69 1.24
C VAL A 43 -13.67 0.61 0.94
N LEU A 44 -13.06 1.76 0.65
CA LEU A 44 -11.62 1.89 0.46
C LEU A 44 -11.03 2.63 1.67
N VAL A 45 -10.13 1.98 2.39
CA VAL A 45 -9.37 2.54 3.52
C VAL A 45 -7.92 2.74 3.08
N SER A 46 -7.58 3.98 2.72
CA SER A 46 -6.37 4.31 1.94
C SER A 46 -5.19 4.77 2.80
N GLY A 47 -4.88 4.06 3.87
CA GLY A 47 -3.71 4.32 4.71
C GLY A 47 -4.00 4.96 6.07
N ASP A 48 -2.95 4.96 6.89
CA ASP A 48 -2.89 5.47 8.26
C ASP A 48 -4.04 4.97 9.14
N VAL A 49 -4.16 3.64 9.16
CA VAL A 49 -5.17 2.93 9.96
C VAL A 49 -4.86 3.08 11.45
N TYR A 50 -3.62 2.85 11.84
CA TYR A 50 -3.15 3.04 13.21
C TYR A 50 -2.33 4.31 13.34
N ASP A 51 -2.33 4.90 14.53
CA ASP A 51 -1.50 6.09 14.83
C ASP A 51 0.02 5.77 14.81
N ARG A 52 0.37 4.50 14.99
CA ARG A 52 1.77 4.04 15.10
C ARG A 52 1.93 2.58 14.69
N ALA A 53 3.15 2.23 14.29
CA ALA A 53 3.51 0.90 13.79
C ALA A 53 3.28 -0.24 14.80
N ILE A 54 3.30 0.06 16.10
CA ILE A 54 2.93 -0.87 17.18
C ILE A 54 1.68 -0.28 17.86
N PRO A 55 0.48 -0.64 17.40
CA PRO A 55 -0.76 -0.13 17.98
C PRO A 55 -1.04 -0.74 19.36
N PRO A 56 -1.80 -0.05 20.23
CA PRO A 56 -2.34 -0.64 21.45
C PRO A 56 -3.38 -1.71 21.12
N ASN A 57 -3.61 -2.65 22.06
CA ASN A 57 -4.54 -3.76 21.86
C ASN A 57 -5.97 -3.30 21.57
N ASP A 58 -6.43 -2.24 22.23
CA ASP A 58 -7.80 -1.73 22.06
C ASP A 58 -8.03 -1.18 20.65
N ALA A 59 -7.01 -0.54 20.04
CA ALA A 59 -7.08 -0.10 18.65
C ALA A 59 -7.15 -1.29 17.68
N VAL A 60 -6.41 -2.38 17.96
CA VAL A 60 -6.46 -3.61 17.16
C VAL A 60 -7.83 -4.27 17.28
N ALA A 61 -8.40 -4.32 18.47
CA ALA A 61 -9.73 -4.86 18.71
C ALA A 61 -10.82 -4.04 18.00
N LEU A 62 -10.72 -2.71 18.04
CA LEU A 62 -11.65 -1.83 17.33
C LEU A 62 -11.57 -2.01 15.81
N LEU A 63 -10.36 -2.16 15.24
CA LEU A 63 -10.22 -2.44 13.82
C LEU A 63 -10.83 -3.81 13.46
N ASP A 64 -10.55 -4.87 14.23
CA ASP A 64 -11.10 -6.21 13.98
C ASP A 64 -12.64 -6.17 13.94
N GLU A 65 -13.25 -5.57 14.95
CA GLU A 65 -14.71 -5.47 15.04
C GLU A 65 -15.30 -4.62 13.91
N THR A 66 -14.66 -3.49 13.58
CA THR A 66 -15.11 -2.62 12.48
C THR A 66 -15.04 -3.36 11.14
N LEU A 67 -13.93 -4.04 10.85
CA LEU A 67 -13.76 -4.80 9.61
C LEU A 67 -14.75 -5.98 9.54
N ARG A 68 -14.98 -6.69 10.64
CA ARG A 68 -16.01 -7.74 10.72
C ARG A 68 -17.38 -7.19 10.32
N ARG A 69 -17.83 -6.10 10.96
CA ARG A 69 -19.12 -5.47 10.65
C ARG A 69 -19.21 -4.95 9.21
N LEU A 70 -18.14 -4.34 8.69
CA LEU A 70 -18.13 -3.87 7.30
C LEU A 70 -18.21 -5.02 6.30
N THR A 71 -17.44 -6.09 6.52
CA THR A 71 -17.35 -7.23 5.60
C THR A 71 -18.63 -8.08 5.53
N GLU A 72 -19.49 -8.01 6.55
CA GLU A 72 -20.86 -8.56 6.49
C GLU A 72 -21.78 -7.80 5.52
N ARG A 73 -21.44 -6.55 5.17
CA ARG A 73 -22.31 -5.62 4.43
C ARG A 73 -21.76 -5.27 3.05
N THR A 74 -20.43 -5.19 2.92
CA THR A 74 -19.76 -4.67 1.73
C THR A 74 -18.35 -5.22 1.60
N ARG A 75 -17.70 -4.96 0.47
CA ARG A 75 -16.28 -5.30 0.26
C ARG A 75 -15.40 -4.22 0.86
N VAL A 76 -14.31 -4.61 1.50
CA VAL A 76 -13.33 -3.68 2.07
C VAL A 76 -11.98 -3.87 1.39
N VAL A 77 -11.41 -2.78 0.88
CA VAL A 77 -10.02 -2.73 0.41
C VAL A 77 -9.25 -1.81 1.33
N LEU A 78 -8.18 -2.31 1.93
CA LEU A 78 -7.38 -1.59 2.91
C LEU A 78 -5.91 -1.57 2.49
N THR A 79 -5.27 -0.42 2.65
CA THR A 79 -3.82 -0.26 2.51
C THR A 79 -3.21 0.34 3.78
N PRO A 80 -1.97 -0.04 4.14
CA PRO A 80 -1.20 0.66 5.17
C PRO A 80 -0.71 2.02 4.67
N GLY A 81 -0.69 3.00 5.57
CA GLY A 81 -0.02 4.29 5.37
C GLY A 81 1.41 4.31 5.93
N ASN A 82 1.96 5.50 6.15
CA ASN A 82 3.32 5.67 6.69
C ASN A 82 3.40 5.51 8.20
N HIS A 83 2.28 5.64 8.93
CA HIS A 83 2.22 5.35 10.36
C HIS A 83 2.11 3.86 10.65
N ASP A 84 1.57 3.09 9.69
CA ASP A 84 1.32 1.67 9.83
C ASP A 84 2.58 0.82 9.66
N SER A 85 2.64 -0.30 10.39
CA SER A 85 3.54 -1.38 10.01
C SER A 85 2.87 -2.23 8.94
N ALA A 86 3.27 -2.06 7.68
CA ALA A 86 2.76 -2.87 6.56
C ALA A 86 2.85 -4.39 6.83
N ARG A 87 3.93 -4.85 7.49
CA ARG A 87 4.10 -6.25 7.86
C ARG A 87 3.09 -6.71 8.92
N ARG A 88 2.81 -5.89 9.94
CA ARG A 88 1.85 -6.26 11.00
C ARG A 88 0.41 -6.15 10.52
N LEU A 89 0.05 -5.07 9.83
CA LEU A 89 -1.30 -4.89 9.30
C LEU A 89 -1.62 -5.93 8.21
N GLY A 90 -0.63 -6.28 7.38
CA GLY A 90 -0.77 -7.27 6.31
C GLY A 90 -0.46 -8.71 6.69
N PHE A 91 -0.32 -9.07 7.97
CA PHE A 91 0.23 -10.38 8.37
C PHE A 91 -0.57 -11.58 7.83
N ALA A 92 -1.88 -11.44 7.71
CA ALA A 92 -2.80 -12.46 7.21
C ALA A 92 -3.42 -12.10 5.85
N ALA A 93 -2.90 -11.09 5.15
CA ALA A 93 -3.49 -10.58 3.91
C ALA A 93 -3.69 -11.66 2.83
N ASP A 94 -2.79 -12.65 2.76
CA ASP A 94 -2.86 -13.74 1.78
C ASP A 94 -3.87 -14.84 2.13
N LEU A 95 -4.37 -14.84 3.37
CA LEU A 95 -5.36 -15.80 3.87
C LEU A 95 -6.79 -15.24 3.76
N MET A 96 -6.95 -13.93 3.62
CA MET A 96 -8.25 -13.26 3.51
C MET A 96 -8.90 -13.49 2.14
N ARG A 97 -10.22 -13.71 2.08
CA ARG A 97 -10.98 -13.87 0.82
C ARG A 97 -12.36 -13.20 0.87
N GLU A 98 -12.86 -12.87 -0.33
CA GLU A 98 -14.19 -12.37 -0.76
C GLU A 98 -14.76 -11.08 -0.13
N GLY A 99 -14.49 -10.78 1.15
CA GLY A 99 -15.00 -9.58 1.83
C GLY A 99 -13.94 -8.53 2.16
N LEU A 100 -12.71 -8.93 2.45
CA LEU A 100 -11.61 -8.05 2.88
C LEU A 100 -10.35 -8.30 2.07
N ILE A 101 -9.78 -7.24 1.52
CA ILE A 101 -8.51 -7.27 0.79
C ILE A 101 -7.57 -6.26 1.42
N ILE A 102 -6.48 -6.75 2.02
CA ILE A 102 -5.41 -5.91 2.55
C ILE A 102 -4.25 -5.92 1.56
N ARG A 103 -3.94 -4.78 0.93
CA ARG A 103 -2.80 -4.65 0.02
C ARG A 103 -1.64 -3.96 0.72
N ALA A 104 -0.87 -4.75 1.48
CA ALA A 104 0.26 -4.24 2.26
C ALA A 104 1.64 -4.40 1.60
N ARG A 105 1.77 -5.22 0.55
CA ARG A 105 3.07 -5.55 -0.07
C ARG A 105 3.23 -4.88 -1.43
N THR A 106 4.40 -4.29 -1.66
CA THR A 106 4.78 -3.67 -2.95
C THR A 106 4.66 -4.65 -4.12
N ALA A 107 5.03 -5.92 -3.94
CA ALA A 107 4.99 -6.92 -5.01
C ALA A 107 3.59 -7.25 -5.57
N GLY A 108 2.51 -6.75 -4.95
CA GLY A 108 1.14 -6.97 -5.41
C GLY A 108 0.41 -5.70 -5.86
N LEU A 109 1.03 -4.52 -5.82
CA LEU A 109 0.35 -3.24 -6.03
C LEU A 109 -0.29 -3.09 -7.42
N ASP A 110 0.26 -3.78 -8.40
CA ASP A 110 -0.13 -3.77 -9.81
C ASP A 110 -1.07 -4.92 -10.18
N ARG A 111 -1.59 -5.64 -9.18
CA ARG A 111 -2.66 -6.62 -9.37
C ARG A 111 -3.98 -5.94 -9.06
N GLY A 112 -4.67 -5.49 -10.11
CA GLY A 112 -5.99 -4.87 -10.01
C GLY A 112 -6.98 -5.75 -9.26
N ILE A 113 -7.71 -5.15 -8.32
CA ILE A 113 -8.79 -5.76 -7.59
C ILE A 113 -10.07 -5.49 -8.37
N ILE A 114 -10.69 -6.53 -8.90
CA ILE A 114 -11.95 -6.41 -9.62
C ILE A 114 -13.09 -6.33 -8.60
N LEU A 115 -13.86 -5.25 -8.67
CA LEU A 115 -15.08 -5.07 -7.89
C LEU A 115 -16.28 -5.37 -8.80
N PRO A 116 -17.11 -6.37 -8.47
CA PRO A 116 -18.30 -6.67 -9.25
C PRO A 116 -19.46 -5.74 -8.86
N ASP A 117 -20.41 -5.52 -9.78
CA ASP A 117 -21.71 -4.94 -9.47
C ASP A 117 -22.64 -5.93 -8.75
N ALA A 118 -23.88 -5.50 -8.51
CA ALA A 118 -24.92 -6.30 -7.88
C ALA A 118 -25.29 -7.57 -8.68
N ASP A 119 -25.08 -7.56 -10.00
CA ASP A 119 -25.37 -8.67 -10.90
C ASP A 119 -24.15 -9.61 -11.06
N GLY A 120 -23.03 -9.29 -10.42
CA GLY A 120 -21.79 -10.07 -10.45
C GLY A 120 -20.86 -9.75 -11.63
N ASN A 121 -21.14 -8.71 -12.42
CA ASN A 121 -20.29 -8.30 -13.54
C ASN A 121 -19.17 -7.39 -13.09
N ASP A 122 -18.01 -7.45 -13.75
CA ASP A 122 -16.84 -6.61 -13.44
C ASP A 122 -17.12 -5.10 -13.65
N ALA A 123 -17.47 -4.39 -12.58
CA ALA A 123 -17.91 -3.00 -12.67
C ALA A 123 -16.78 -1.98 -12.44
N ALA A 124 -15.81 -2.28 -11.59
CA ALA A 124 -14.64 -1.42 -11.37
C ALA A 124 -13.36 -2.23 -11.14
N VAL A 125 -12.21 -1.58 -11.35
CA VAL A 125 -10.89 -2.13 -11.01
C VAL A 125 -10.21 -1.15 -10.05
N VAL A 126 -9.74 -1.66 -8.92
CA VAL A 126 -9.03 -0.88 -7.90
C VAL A 126 -7.58 -1.37 -7.81
N HIS A 127 -6.65 -0.49 -8.12
CA HIS A 127 -5.24 -0.67 -7.78
C HIS A 127 -4.98 -0.06 -6.41
N ALA A 128 -4.85 -0.91 -5.40
CA ALA A 128 -4.59 -0.50 -4.04
C ALA A 128 -3.07 -0.30 -3.85
N LEU A 129 -2.60 0.93 -3.74
CA LEU A 129 -1.18 1.21 -3.49
C LEU A 129 -0.97 1.44 -1.99
N PRO A 130 -0.17 0.61 -1.29
CA PRO A 130 0.27 0.95 0.06
C PRO A 130 1.20 2.17 0.03
N TYR A 131 1.42 2.78 1.19
CA TYR A 131 2.53 3.72 1.34
C TYR A 131 3.84 3.06 0.90
N LEU A 132 4.50 3.69 -0.08
CA LEU A 132 5.78 3.24 -0.61
C LEU A 132 6.89 4.00 0.10
N ASP A 133 7.40 3.42 1.18
CA ASP A 133 8.59 3.94 1.84
C ASP A 133 9.76 4.04 0.84
N PRO A 134 10.34 5.22 0.62
CA PRO A 134 11.36 5.40 -0.42
C PRO A 134 12.58 4.49 -0.24
N ASP A 135 12.97 4.16 1.00
CA ASP A 135 14.14 3.32 1.28
C ASP A 135 13.87 1.85 0.96
N ALA A 136 12.69 1.34 1.33
CA ALA A 136 12.32 -0.02 1.01
C ALA A 136 11.92 -0.20 -0.46
N ALA A 137 11.09 0.69 -0.99
CA ALA A 137 10.48 0.53 -2.31
C ALA A 137 11.49 0.71 -3.45
N ARG A 138 12.52 1.57 -3.29
CA ARG A 138 13.57 1.78 -4.30
C ARG A 138 14.44 0.55 -4.56
N GLU A 139 14.46 -0.40 -3.63
CA GLU A 139 15.16 -1.70 -3.78
C GLU A 139 14.26 -2.75 -4.44
N ILE A 140 12.94 -2.70 -4.21
CA ILE A 140 11.98 -3.74 -4.64
C ILE A 140 11.46 -3.47 -6.05
N LEU A 141 11.10 -2.22 -6.35
CA LEU A 141 10.44 -1.83 -7.59
C LEU A 141 11.29 -2.11 -8.85
N PRO A 142 12.62 -1.89 -8.88
CA PRO A 142 13.45 -2.23 -10.04
C PRO A 142 13.30 -3.68 -10.50
N THR A 143 13.27 -4.64 -9.56
CA THR A 143 13.10 -6.05 -9.89
C THR A 143 11.71 -6.31 -10.50
N LEU A 144 10.66 -5.71 -9.93
CA LEU A 144 9.30 -5.87 -10.47
C LEU A 144 9.15 -5.25 -11.87
N LEU A 145 9.77 -4.10 -12.11
CA LEU A 145 9.79 -3.45 -13.42
C LEU A 145 10.51 -4.30 -14.46
N ALA A 146 11.68 -4.85 -14.11
CA ALA A 146 12.42 -5.76 -14.98
C ALA A 146 11.61 -7.03 -15.30
N GLU A 147 11.03 -7.67 -14.27
CA GLU A 147 10.25 -8.90 -14.43
C GLU A 147 8.96 -8.72 -15.24
N ARG A 148 8.27 -7.58 -15.07
CA ARG A 148 6.93 -7.38 -15.63
C ARG A 148 6.90 -6.55 -16.90
N LEU A 149 7.82 -5.60 -17.03
CA LEU A 149 7.89 -4.66 -18.15
C LEU A 149 9.15 -4.82 -19.01
N GLY A 150 10.11 -5.66 -18.59
CA GLY A 150 11.39 -5.81 -19.28
C GLY A 150 12.30 -4.59 -19.17
N GLU A 151 12.08 -3.72 -18.17
CA GLU A 151 12.87 -2.52 -17.99
C GLU A 151 14.24 -2.80 -17.36
N GLU A 152 15.30 -2.32 -17.99
CA GLU A 152 16.62 -2.24 -17.37
C GLU A 152 16.67 -1.00 -16.47
N THR A 153 16.87 -1.20 -15.17
CA THR A 153 17.12 -0.08 -14.26
C THR A 153 18.60 0.29 -14.34
N PRO A 154 18.97 1.57 -14.55
CA PRO A 154 20.37 1.95 -14.64
C PRO A 154 21.13 1.59 -13.36
N THR A 155 22.21 0.83 -13.48
CA THR A 155 23.26 0.79 -12.46
C THR A 155 23.96 2.15 -12.47
N LYS A 156 24.29 2.72 -11.31
CA LYS A 156 25.02 3.99 -11.23
C LYS A 156 26.31 3.89 -12.06
N HIS A 157 26.34 4.52 -13.22
CA HIS A 157 27.55 5.03 -13.83
C HIS A 157 27.40 6.55 -13.92
N THR A 158 28.44 7.24 -13.44
CA THR A 158 28.71 8.69 -13.47
C THR A 158 28.17 9.57 -12.33
N ALA A 159 29.10 9.91 -11.41
CA ALA A 159 29.54 11.26 -11.02
C ALA A 159 30.55 11.04 -9.86
N GLU A 160 31.88 11.07 -10.05
CA GLU A 160 32.67 12.28 -10.31
C GLU A 160 32.11 13.50 -9.59
N GLU A 161 32.28 13.54 -8.27
CA GLU A 161 32.55 14.73 -7.47
C GLU A 161 33.02 14.26 -6.07
N ASP A 162 34.02 14.96 -5.54
CA ASP A 162 34.74 14.73 -4.27
C ASP A 162 35.78 13.59 -4.22
N GLN A 163 36.99 13.88 -4.73
CA GLN A 163 38.21 13.81 -3.91
C GLN A 163 39.40 14.48 -4.61
N ALA A 164 39.50 15.80 -4.43
CA ALA A 164 40.79 16.47 -4.40
C ALA A 164 41.31 16.43 -2.96
N GLY A 165 42.23 15.50 -2.67
CA GLY A 165 43.09 15.57 -1.48
C GLY A 165 43.30 14.25 -0.74
N GLY A 166 44.57 13.80 -0.69
CA GLY A 166 45.08 13.01 0.43
C GLY A 166 45.71 11.66 0.10
N LYS A 167 47.02 11.58 0.34
CA LYS A 167 47.98 10.46 0.20
C LYS A 167 47.65 9.14 0.92
N ASP A 168 48.27 8.09 0.36
CA ASP A 168 48.85 6.86 0.95
C ASP A 168 47.98 5.98 1.88
N GLY A 169 47.76 4.72 1.49
CA GLY A 169 47.27 3.68 2.40
C GLY A 169 46.89 2.36 1.71
N ASP A 170 47.34 1.25 2.27
CA ASP A 170 47.39 -0.10 1.73
C ASP A 170 46.08 -0.73 1.21
N ALA A 171 46.27 -1.63 0.24
CA ALA A 171 45.26 -2.42 -0.44
C ALA A 171 44.66 -3.53 0.44
N TYR A 172 43.34 -3.46 0.64
CA TYR A 172 42.46 -4.63 0.75
C TYR A 172 41.21 -4.36 -0.10
N SER A 173 41.28 -4.67 -1.40
CA SER A 173 40.13 -4.59 -2.29
C SER A 173 39.16 -5.72 -1.98
N GLN A 174 38.08 -5.42 -1.24
CA GLN A 174 36.93 -6.32 -1.17
C GLN A 174 36.32 -6.45 -2.57
N PRO A 175 35.80 -7.63 -2.97
CA PRO A 175 35.09 -7.76 -4.22
C PRO A 175 33.87 -6.84 -4.19
N VAL A 176 33.90 -5.81 -5.05
CA VAL A 176 32.77 -4.90 -5.25
C VAL A 176 31.61 -5.74 -5.79
N GLN A 177 30.64 -6.03 -4.93
CA GLN A 177 29.39 -6.64 -5.38
C GLN A 177 28.76 -5.68 -6.40
N PRO A 178 28.25 -6.16 -7.54
CA PRO A 178 27.58 -5.30 -8.50
C PRO A 178 26.46 -4.56 -7.77
N GLU A 179 26.54 -3.22 -7.75
CA GLU A 179 25.52 -2.39 -7.12
C GLU A 179 24.18 -2.72 -7.77
N ARG A 180 23.21 -3.15 -6.96
CA ARG A 180 21.87 -3.42 -7.45
C ARG A 180 21.28 -2.11 -7.99
N PRO A 181 20.57 -2.15 -9.13
CA PRO A 181 19.87 -0.98 -9.62
C PRO A 181 18.90 -0.46 -8.56
N ARG A 182 18.92 0.86 -8.33
CA ARG A 182 18.09 1.52 -7.32
C ARG A 182 17.46 2.76 -7.91
N LEU A 183 16.17 2.94 -7.65
CA LEU A 183 15.51 4.21 -7.97
C LEU A 183 16.09 5.34 -7.11
N PRO A 184 15.94 6.62 -7.52
CA PRO A 184 16.19 7.75 -6.64
C PRO A 184 15.44 7.60 -5.31
N ARG A 185 16.04 8.09 -4.22
CA ARG A 185 15.45 8.05 -2.87
C ARG A 185 14.40 9.16 -2.70
N SER A 186 13.30 9.08 -3.43
CA SER A 186 12.19 10.03 -3.34
C SER A 186 10.84 9.35 -3.49
N HIS A 187 9.81 9.90 -2.86
CA HIS A 187 8.43 9.44 -3.03
C HIS A 187 8.00 9.50 -4.50
N GLU A 188 8.36 10.57 -5.20
CA GLU A 188 8.05 10.74 -6.62
C GLU A 188 8.60 9.58 -7.47
N ALA A 189 9.86 9.18 -7.25
CA ALA A 189 10.49 8.11 -8.02
C ALA A 189 9.81 6.75 -7.78
N VAL A 190 9.53 6.40 -6.52
CA VAL A 190 8.91 5.11 -6.18
C VAL A 190 7.44 5.05 -6.60
N VAL A 191 6.70 6.15 -6.48
CA VAL A 191 5.30 6.22 -6.95
C VAL A 191 5.24 6.18 -8.47
N SER A 192 6.10 6.92 -9.18
CA SER A 192 6.15 6.88 -10.65
C SER A 192 6.49 5.48 -11.18
N ALA A 193 7.41 4.77 -10.52
CA ALA A 193 7.70 3.38 -10.82
C ALA A 193 6.49 2.46 -10.59
N ALA A 194 5.81 2.59 -9.45
CA ALA A 194 4.61 1.80 -9.16
C ALA A 194 3.47 2.06 -10.17
N LEU A 195 3.26 3.32 -10.57
CA LEU A 195 2.22 3.68 -11.54
C LEU A 195 2.47 3.11 -12.94
N ARG A 196 3.72 2.90 -13.34
CA ARG A 196 4.03 2.21 -14.62
C ARG A 196 3.61 0.75 -14.59
N LEU A 197 3.82 0.05 -13.48
CA LEU A 197 3.32 -1.32 -13.30
C LEU A 197 1.78 -1.35 -13.36
N VAL A 198 1.11 -0.39 -12.70
CA VAL A 198 -0.36 -0.25 -12.74
C VAL A 198 -0.85 0.03 -14.15
N ALA A 199 -0.20 0.93 -14.90
CA ALA A 199 -0.58 1.25 -16.27
C ALA A 199 -0.54 0.02 -17.18
N ALA A 200 0.51 -0.80 -17.06
CA ALA A 200 0.63 -2.03 -17.83
C ALA A 200 -0.48 -3.06 -17.51
N ASP A 201 -0.89 -3.18 -16.24
CA ASP A 201 -2.03 -4.01 -15.87
C ASP A 201 -3.35 -3.47 -16.45
N LEU A 202 -3.57 -2.17 -16.38
CA LEU A 202 -4.76 -1.53 -16.96
C LEU A 202 -4.85 -1.75 -18.47
N ASP A 203 -3.74 -1.62 -19.20
CA ASP A 203 -3.69 -1.87 -20.64
C ASP A 203 -4.00 -3.34 -20.97
N ARG A 204 -3.46 -4.28 -20.18
CA ARG A 204 -3.79 -5.71 -20.30
C ARG A 204 -5.27 -5.98 -20.07
N LEU A 205 -5.87 -5.41 -19.02
CA LEU A 205 -7.29 -5.58 -18.70
C LEU A 205 -8.20 -5.00 -19.80
N ARG A 206 -7.83 -3.84 -20.37
CA ARG A 206 -8.56 -3.23 -21.49
C ARG A 206 -8.48 -4.09 -22.75
N ALA A 207 -7.30 -4.61 -23.09
CA ALA A 207 -7.14 -5.49 -24.25
C ALA A 207 -7.92 -6.80 -24.13
N GLY A 208 -8.05 -7.34 -22.90
CA GLY A 208 -8.83 -8.55 -22.62
C GLY A 208 -10.35 -8.36 -22.76
N ARG A 209 -10.87 -7.14 -22.56
CA ARG A 209 -12.32 -6.82 -22.68
C ARG A 209 -12.79 -6.56 -24.12
N SER A 210 -11.86 -6.34 -25.05
CA SER A 210 -12.16 -6.07 -26.47
C SER A 210 -12.25 -7.33 -27.35
N ARG A 211 -12.26 -8.52 -26.74
CA ARG A 211 -12.40 -9.83 -27.41
C ARG A 211 -13.63 -10.56 -26.87
#